data_AF-D8RMD6-F1
#
_entry.id   AF-D8RMD6-F1
#
_cell.length_a   1.000
_cell.length_b   1.000
_cell.length_c   1.000
_cell.angle_alpha   90.00
_cell.angle_beta   90.00
_cell.angle_gamma   90.00
#
_symmetry.space_group_name_H-M   'P 1'
#
loop_
_entity.id
_entity.type
_entity.pdbx_description
1 polymer ?
#
loop_
_entity_poly.entity_id
_entity_poly.type
_entity_poly.pdbx_seq_one_letter_code
_entity_poly.pdbx_strand_id
1 'polypeptide(L)'
;QDKHGQKVSMSKYRDKVLLIVNVATKSACASSMYKELNELHVKYVDEGLEILAFPCNQFAAQEPLRTEYLQETVSSRFGPHFPLFERVDVNGPNTAVLFRYLKDKSDGDRIRWNFTKFLINRTGGIAGRYAPHIPPYKLEVGSSHSSISSSIFFDIRKISRASWLWSSHLRKKRERMPPRKKNRRKNPKTFIM
;
A
#
# COMPACT_ATOMS: atom_id res chain seq x y z
N GLN A 1 3.58 -16.57 -5.74
CA GLN A 1 2.47 -17.31 -5.12
C GLN A 1 1.94 -16.45 -3.99
N ASP A 2 0.65 -16.56 -3.65
CA ASP A 2 0.15 -15.93 -2.43
C ASP A 2 0.77 -16.54 -1.18
N LYS A 3 0.33 -16.11 0.00
CA LYS A 3 0.82 -16.60 1.29
C LYS A 3 0.57 -18.09 1.57
N HIS A 4 -0.20 -18.78 0.73
CA HIS A 4 -0.51 -20.21 0.86
C HIS A 4 0.13 -21.05 -0.25
N GLY A 5 1.08 -20.50 -1.01
CA GLY A 5 1.71 -21.20 -2.13
C GLY A 5 0.84 -21.27 -3.37
N GLN A 6 -0.33 -20.62 -3.42
CA GLN A 6 -1.18 -20.69 -4.60
C GLN A 6 -0.70 -19.69 -5.66
N LYS A 7 -0.71 -20.12 -6.93
CA LYS A 7 -0.38 -19.23 -8.05
C LYS A 7 -1.50 -18.20 -8.19
N VAL A 8 -1.14 -16.92 -8.12
CA VAL A 8 -2.05 -15.81 -8.37
C VAL A 8 -1.76 -15.27 -9.76
N SER A 9 -2.77 -15.29 -10.64
CA SER A 9 -2.65 -14.65 -11.95
C SER A 9 -2.70 -13.14 -11.80
N MET A 10 -1.81 -12.43 -12.52
CA MET A 10 -1.85 -10.96 -12.59
C MET A 10 -3.15 -10.45 -13.22
N SER A 11 -3.88 -11.27 -13.97
CA SER A 11 -5.19 -10.92 -14.53
C SER A 11 -6.27 -10.62 -13.47
N LYS A 12 -6.07 -11.07 -12.22
CA LYS A 12 -6.89 -10.71 -11.05
C LYS A 12 -6.89 -9.21 -10.78
N TYR A 13 -5.83 -8.53 -11.22
CA TYR A 13 -5.58 -7.12 -10.96
C TYR A 13 -5.80 -6.24 -12.19
N ARG A 14 -6.53 -6.73 -13.20
CA ARG A 14 -6.94 -5.91 -14.35
C ARG A 14 -7.70 -4.68 -13.89
N ASP A 15 -7.51 -3.59 -14.63
CA ASP A 15 -8.15 -2.29 -14.42
C ASP A 15 -7.80 -1.60 -13.08
N LYS A 16 -6.89 -2.18 -12.30
CA LYS A 16 -6.33 -1.57 -11.09
C LYS A 16 -5.03 -0.83 -11.38
N VAL A 17 -4.75 0.19 -10.58
CA VAL A 17 -3.41 0.76 -10.46
C VAL A 17 -2.65 -0.12 -9.46
N LEU A 18 -1.45 -0.58 -9.80
CA LEU A 18 -0.65 -1.42 -8.91
C LEU A 18 0.57 -0.70 -8.41
N LEU A 19 0.84 -0.81 -7.10
CA LEU A 19 2.14 -0.51 -6.54
C LEU A 19 2.79 -1.81 -6.09
N ILE A 20 3.75 -2.31 -6.88
CA ILE A 20 4.49 -3.54 -6.60
C ILE A 20 5.76 -3.19 -5.83
N VAL A 21 5.97 -3.79 -4.66
CA VAL A 21 7.06 -3.42 -3.75
C VAL A 21 7.80 -4.65 -3.25
N ASN A 22 9.13 -4.67 -3.32
CA ASN A 22 9.92 -5.66 -2.59
C ASN A 22 10.15 -5.20 -1.15
N VAL A 23 9.83 -6.03 -0.16
CA VAL A 23 9.83 -5.65 1.27
C VAL A 23 10.78 -6.51 2.11
N ALA A 24 11.16 -5.98 3.27
CA ALA A 24 11.98 -6.69 4.27
C ALA A 24 11.61 -6.28 5.70
N THR A 25 11.35 -7.23 6.59
CA THR A 25 10.95 -7.00 7.99
C THR A 25 12.08 -6.40 8.85
N LYS A 26 13.34 -6.77 8.64
CA LYS A 26 14.49 -6.30 9.44
C LYS A 26 15.20 -5.08 8.86
N SER A 27 14.59 -4.41 7.87
CA SER A 27 15.11 -3.12 7.40
C SER A 27 14.89 -2.01 8.42
N ALA A 28 15.86 -1.12 8.59
CA ALA A 28 15.77 0.03 9.48
C ALA A 28 14.57 0.94 9.16
N CYS A 29 14.16 1.00 7.89
CA CYS A 29 13.02 1.81 7.43
C CYS A 29 11.72 1.02 7.33
N ALA A 30 11.66 -0.25 7.76
CA ALA A 30 10.48 -1.09 7.56
C ALA A 30 9.23 -0.49 8.21
N SER A 31 9.32 -0.03 9.46
CA SER A 31 8.18 0.52 10.18
C SER A 31 7.58 1.76 9.51
N SER A 32 8.43 2.69 9.02
CA SER A 32 7.93 3.88 8.31
C SER A 32 7.39 3.53 6.92
N MET A 33 8.08 2.67 6.15
CA MET A 33 7.64 2.29 4.82
C MET A 33 6.30 1.54 4.84
N TYR A 34 6.11 0.57 5.75
CA TYR A 34 4.83 -0.13 5.88
C TYR A 34 3.70 0.80 6.31
N LYS A 35 3.97 1.72 7.24
CA LYS A 35 2.99 2.73 7.67
C LYS A 35 2.52 3.58 6.49
N GLU A 36 3.45 4.14 5.72
CA GLU A 36 3.11 4.99 4.57
C GLU A 36 2.44 4.21 3.43
N LEU A 37 2.82 2.94 3.21
CA LEU A 37 2.12 2.07 2.25
C LEU A 37 0.67 1.81 2.69
N ASN A 38 0.43 1.58 3.99
CA ASN A 38 -0.92 1.41 4.52
C ASN A 38 -1.76 2.68 4.36
N GLU A 39 -1.19 3.85 4.68
CA GLU A 39 -1.86 5.14 4.50
C GLU A 39 -2.23 5.36 3.02
N LEU A 40 -1.32 5.06 2.11
CA LEU A 40 -1.56 5.16 0.66
C LEU A 40 -2.65 4.18 0.20
N HIS A 41 -2.62 2.93 0.67
CA HIS A 41 -3.63 1.94 0.30
C HIS A 41 -5.01 2.31 0.83
N VAL A 42 -5.14 2.67 2.11
CA VAL A 42 -6.42 3.11 2.70
C VAL A 42 -7.01 4.29 1.92
N LYS A 43 -6.17 5.22 1.50
CA LYS A 43 -6.61 6.43 0.80
C LYS A 43 -7.11 6.16 -0.62
N TYR A 44 -6.55 5.19 -1.33
CA TYR A 44 -6.79 5.00 -2.77
C TYR A 44 -7.35 3.63 -3.16
N VAL A 45 -7.64 2.73 -2.21
CA VAL A 45 -8.18 1.39 -2.51
C VAL A 45 -9.54 1.47 -3.22
N ASP A 46 -10.45 2.34 -2.76
CA ASP A 46 -11.77 2.58 -3.39
C ASP A 46 -11.65 3.24 -4.77
N GLU A 47 -10.51 3.85 -5.00
CA GLU A 47 -10.09 4.55 -6.21
C GLU A 47 -9.35 3.59 -7.19
N GLY A 48 -9.18 2.33 -6.80
CA GLY A 48 -8.65 1.25 -7.63
C GLY A 48 -7.15 1.00 -7.48
N LEU A 49 -6.49 1.55 -6.45
CA LEU A 49 -5.13 1.18 -6.08
C LEU A 49 -5.10 -0.21 -5.41
N GLU A 50 -4.12 -1.02 -5.76
CA GLU A 50 -3.74 -2.21 -5.01
C GLU A 50 -2.23 -2.23 -4.81
N ILE A 51 -1.78 -2.54 -3.59
CA ILE A 51 -0.36 -2.71 -3.29
C ILE A 51 -0.06 -4.20 -3.26
N LEU A 52 1.01 -4.64 -3.94
CA LEU A 52 1.44 -6.03 -3.94
C LEU A 52 2.83 -6.10 -3.29
N ALA A 53 2.90 -6.64 -2.07
CA ALA A 53 4.14 -6.69 -1.30
C ALA A 53 4.82 -8.07 -1.43
N PHE A 54 6.08 -8.05 -1.85
CA PHE A 54 6.88 -9.24 -2.10
C PHE A 54 8.10 -9.28 -1.18
N PRO A 55 8.08 -10.08 -0.10
CA PRO A 55 9.23 -10.24 0.78
C PRO A 55 10.47 -10.72 0.02
N CYS A 56 11.65 -10.18 0.33
CA CYS A 56 12.89 -10.53 -0.35
C CYS A 56 14.09 -10.51 0.60
N ASN A 57 14.89 -11.58 0.59
CA ASN A 57 16.04 -11.72 1.50
C ASN A 57 17.40 -11.41 0.84
N GLN A 58 17.40 -10.91 -0.41
CA GLN A 58 18.64 -10.70 -1.17
C GLN A 58 19.44 -9.46 -0.72
N PHE A 59 18.89 -8.64 0.19
CA PHE A 59 19.48 -7.38 0.62
C PHE A 59 19.83 -7.44 2.11
N ALA A 60 21.12 -7.65 2.40
CA ALA A 60 21.67 -7.79 3.76
C ALA A 60 20.92 -8.79 4.66
N ALA A 61 20.34 -9.85 4.06
CA ALA A 61 19.55 -10.86 4.76
C ALA A 61 18.46 -10.28 5.69
N GLN A 62 17.85 -9.16 5.29
CA GLN A 62 16.86 -8.44 6.11
C GLN A 62 15.45 -9.06 6.09
N GLU A 63 15.24 -10.19 5.42
CA GLU A 63 13.98 -10.95 5.44
C GLU A 63 14.26 -12.45 5.66
N PRO A 64 14.82 -12.83 6.82
CA PRO A 64 15.24 -14.20 7.06
C PRO A 64 14.07 -15.17 7.23
N LEU A 65 12.89 -14.64 7.61
CA LEU A 65 11.69 -15.42 7.84
C LEU A 65 11.11 -15.98 6.52
N ARG A 66 10.34 -17.06 6.65
CA ARG A 66 9.60 -17.71 5.56
C ARG A 66 8.24 -18.18 6.08
N THR A 67 7.44 -18.74 5.17
CA THR A 67 6.19 -19.46 5.46
C THR A 67 5.20 -18.62 6.29
N GLU A 68 4.42 -19.25 7.17
CA GLU A 68 3.41 -18.65 8.03
C GLU A 68 4.05 -17.68 9.05
N TYR A 69 5.24 -17.97 9.56
CA TYR A 69 5.94 -17.09 10.52
C TYR A 69 6.21 -15.70 9.95
N LEU A 70 6.55 -15.61 8.66
CA LEU A 70 6.70 -14.33 7.97
C LEU A 70 5.38 -13.55 7.94
N GLN A 71 4.28 -14.23 7.63
CA GLN A 71 2.96 -13.62 7.53
C GLN A 71 2.49 -13.11 8.90
N GLU A 72 2.65 -13.91 9.94
CA GLU A 72 2.31 -13.54 11.32
C GLU A 72 3.16 -12.36 11.80
N THR A 73 4.47 -12.41 11.56
CA THR A 73 5.39 -11.32 11.96
C THR A 73 5.02 -10.00 11.28
N VAL A 74 4.77 -10.03 9.97
CA VAL A 74 4.37 -8.82 9.24
C VAL A 74 2.99 -8.32 9.69
N SER A 75 2.05 -9.23 9.92
CA SER A 75 0.71 -8.87 10.39
C SER A 75 0.73 -8.27 11.80
N SER A 76 1.46 -8.88 12.74
CA SER A 76 1.54 -8.40 14.12
C SER A 76 2.31 -7.08 14.23
N ARG A 77 3.37 -6.89 13.43
CA ARG A 77 4.24 -5.73 13.56
C ARG A 77 3.78 -4.54 12.73
N PHE A 78 3.22 -4.79 11.55
CA PHE A 78 2.93 -3.74 10.56
C PHE A 78 1.47 -3.68 10.14
N GLY A 79 0.70 -4.77 10.28
CA GLY A 79 -0.71 -4.84 9.92
C GLY A 79 -1.00 -4.34 8.50
N PRO A 80 -0.41 -4.93 7.44
CA PRO A 80 -0.62 -4.44 6.08
C PRO A 80 -2.08 -4.59 5.65
N HIS A 81 -2.64 -3.56 5.00
CA HIS A 81 -4.01 -3.59 4.44
C HIS A 81 -4.07 -4.21 3.04
N PHE A 82 -2.94 -4.71 2.55
CA PHE A 82 -2.71 -5.18 1.20
C PHE A 82 -2.06 -6.57 1.22
N PRO A 83 -2.16 -7.35 0.13
CA PRO A 83 -1.63 -8.71 0.08
C PRO A 83 -0.11 -8.75 0.24
N LEU A 84 0.34 -9.60 1.18
CA LEU A 84 1.71 -10.05 1.31
C LEU A 84 1.87 -11.41 0.62
N PHE A 85 2.72 -11.47 -0.40
CA PHE A 85 2.99 -12.69 -1.15
C PHE A 85 4.06 -13.54 -0.46
N GLU A 86 4.30 -14.73 -0.99
CA GLU A 86 5.49 -15.50 -0.64
C GLU A 86 6.78 -14.75 -0.96
N ARG A 87 7.84 -15.13 -0.24
CA ARG A 87 9.18 -14.59 -0.45
C ARG A 87 9.69 -14.94 -1.84
N VAL A 88 10.30 -13.98 -2.52
CA VAL A 88 10.84 -14.16 -3.87
C VAL A 88 12.25 -13.59 -4.00
N ASP A 89 12.98 -14.13 -4.98
CA ASP A 89 14.18 -13.49 -5.49
C ASP A 89 13.79 -12.47 -6.57
N VAL A 90 14.39 -11.29 -6.50
CA VAL A 90 14.12 -10.16 -7.41
C VAL A 90 15.30 -9.89 -8.36
N ASN A 91 16.45 -10.51 -8.08
CA ASN A 91 17.68 -10.46 -8.86
C ASN A 91 18.28 -11.86 -9.07
N GLY A 92 19.20 -11.98 -10.04
CA GLY A 92 19.92 -13.22 -10.33
C GLY A 92 19.11 -14.26 -11.12
N PRO A 93 19.65 -15.47 -11.31
CA PRO A 93 19.04 -16.51 -12.15
C PRO A 93 17.65 -16.94 -11.66
N ASN A 94 17.44 -16.92 -10.34
CA ASN A 94 16.18 -17.30 -9.71
C ASN A 94 15.15 -16.15 -9.62
N THR A 95 15.40 -15.01 -10.29
CA THR A 95 14.47 -13.88 -10.29
C THR A 95 13.08 -14.33 -10.68
N ALA A 96 12.09 -14.01 -9.84
CA ALA A 96 10.68 -14.26 -10.15
C ALA A 96 10.29 -13.60 -11.48
N VAL A 97 9.51 -14.30 -12.30
CA VAL A 97 9.13 -13.85 -13.67
C VAL A 97 8.56 -12.43 -13.67
N LEU A 98 7.74 -12.09 -12.68
CA LEU A 98 7.20 -10.74 -12.50
C LEU A 98 8.32 -9.68 -12.35
N PHE A 99 9.29 -9.91 -11.47
CA PHE A 99 10.39 -8.97 -11.25
C PHE A 99 11.37 -8.91 -12.43
N ARG A 100 11.50 -9.98 -13.21
CA ARG A 100 12.22 -9.95 -14.48
C ARG A 100 11.53 -8.98 -15.44
N TYR A 101 10.24 -9.18 -15.67
CA TYR A 101 9.43 -8.29 -16.50
C TYR A 101 9.48 -6.82 -16.04
N LEU A 102 9.36 -6.57 -14.74
CA LEU A 102 9.40 -5.21 -14.19
C LEU A 102 10.74 -4.50 -14.44
N LYS A 103 11.86 -5.21 -14.30
CA LYS A 103 13.19 -4.67 -14.61
C LYS A 103 13.35 -4.44 -16.10
N ASP A 104 12.98 -5.41 -16.94
CA ASP A 104 13.12 -5.32 -18.40
C ASP A 104 12.29 -4.18 -19.01
N LYS A 105 11.15 -3.84 -18.40
CA LYS A 105 10.23 -2.79 -18.85
C LYS A 105 10.42 -1.44 -18.15
N SER A 106 11.45 -1.29 -17.33
CA SER A 106 11.78 -0.03 -16.65
C SER A 106 13.26 0.32 -16.82
N ASP A 107 13.64 1.52 -16.42
CA ASP A 107 15.04 1.94 -16.45
C ASP A 107 15.84 1.22 -15.34
N GLY A 108 16.44 0.09 -15.68
CA GLY A 108 17.51 -0.54 -14.91
C GLY A 108 17.47 -2.08 -14.84
N ASP A 109 18.66 -2.68 -14.93
CA ASP A 109 18.92 -4.12 -14.94
C ASP A 109 18.68 -4.84 -13.60
N ARG A 110 18.84 -4.12 -12.48
CA ARG A 110 18.89 -4.72 -11.14
C ARG A 110 18.17 -3.90 -10.08
N ILE A 111 17.50 -4.56 -9.15
CA ILE A 111 16.94 -3.92 -7.95
C ILE A 111 18.05 -3.72 -6.93
N ARG A 112 18.24 -2.49 -6.46
CA ARG A 112 19.40 -2.12 -5.65
C ARG A 112 19.22 -2.39 -4.16
N TRP A 113 17.99 -2.32 -3.63
CA TRP A 113 17.72 -2.53 -2.21
C TRP A 113 16.25 -2.87 -1.91
N ASN A 114 15.96 -3.11 -0.64
CA ASN A 114 14.61 -3.21 -0.09
C ASN A 114 13.78 -1.95 -0.38
N PHE A 115 12.47 -2.11 -0.55
CA PHE A 115 11.50 -1.05 -0.81
C PHE A 115 11.72 -0.32 -2.14
N THR A 116 12.19 -0.99 -3.19
CA THR A 116 12.00 -0.48 -4.56
C THR A 116 10.53 -0.65 -4.92
N LYS A 117 9.94 0.36 -5.58
CA LYS A 117 8.53 0.34 -5.96
C LYS A 117 8.38 0.45 -7.47
N PHE A 118 7.41 -0.27 -8.02
CA PHE A 118 6.99 -0.15 -9.42
C PHE A 118 5.52 0.23 -9.45
N LEU A 119 5.21 1.32 -10.14
CA LEU A 119 3.84 1.76 -10.36
C LEU A 119 3.38 1.26 -11.73
N ILE A 120 2.27 0.54 -11.74
CA ILE A 120 1.64 -0.02 -12.94
C ILE A 120 0.30 0.66 -13.11
N ASN A 121 0.02 1.13 -14.32
CA ASN A 121 -1.27 1.73 -14.65
C ASN A 121 -2.35 0.65 -14.90
N ARG A 122 -3.59 1.09 -15.09
CA ARG A 122 -4.75 0.20 -15.30
C ARG A 122 -4.66 -0.68 -16.54
N THR A 123 -3.87 -0.28 -17.55
CA THR A 123 -3.65 -1.06 -18.77
C THR A 123 -2.50 -2.07 -18.64
N GLY A 124 -1.84 -2.14 -17.47
CA GLY A 124 -0.71 -3.03 -17.22
C GLY A 124 0.67 -2.47 -17.63
N GLY A 125 0.74 -1.22 -18.07
CA GLY A 125 1.98 -0.53 -18.40
C GLY A 125 2.72 0.00 -17.17
N ILE A 126 4.06 -0.02 -17.20
CA ILE A 126 4.89 0.55 -16.14
C ILE A 126 4.84 2.08 -16.25
N ALA A 127 4.25 2.73 -15.25
CA ALA A 127 4.16 4.18 -15.14
C ALA A 127 5.36 4.79 -14.38
N GLY A 128 6.06 4.01 -13.56
CA GLY A 128 7.25 4.49 -12.88
C GLY A 128 7.96 3.43 -12.04
N ARG A 129 9.25 3.67 -11.79
CA ARG A 129 10.09 2.90 -10.88
C ARG A 129 10.71 3.85 -9.87
N TYR A 130 10.57 3.55 -8.59
CA TYR A 130 10.99 4.43 -7.50
C TYR A 130 12.03 3.77 -6.62
N ALA A 131 13.09 4.52 -6.33
CA ALA A 131 14.21 4.06 -5.53
C ALA A 131 13.79 3.78 -4.07
N PRO A 132 14.54 2.91 -3.37
CA PRO A 132 14.35 2.57 -1.95
C PRO A 132 14.06 3.75 -1.03
N HIS A 133 14.83 4.84 -1.16
CA HIS A 133 14.77 6.02 -0.31
C HIS A 133 13.61 6.96 -0.63
N ILE A 134 12.88 6.74 -1.74
CA ILE A 134 11.69 7.53 -2.07
C ILE A 134 10.53 7.03 -1.21
N PRO A 135 10.03 7.84 -0.27
CA PRO A 135 8.92 7.44 0.60
C PRO A 135 7.60 7.31 -0.19
N PRO A 136 6.73 6.33 0.11
CA PRO A 136 5.44 6.14 -0.55
C PRO A 136 4.57 7.41 -0.66
N TYR A 137 4.54 8.30 0.35
CA TYR A 137 3.73 9.52 0.26
C TYR A 137 4.17 10.46 -0.88
N LYS A 138 5.45 10.45 -1.27
CA LYS A 138 5.95 11.26 -2.41
C LYS A 138 5.43 10.77 -3.76
N LEU A 139 4.89 9.55 -3.83
CA LEU A 139 4.28 9.03 -5.05
C LEU A 139 2.96 9.75 -5.39
N GLU A 140 2.32 10.38 -4.40
CA GLU A 140 1.13 11.22 -4.60
C GLU A 140 1.46 12.56 -5.27
N VAL A 141 2.69 13.03 -5.11
CA VAL A 141 3.15 14.34 -5.59
C VAL A 141 4.09 14.06 -6.74
N GLY A 142 3.52 13.94 -7.95
CA GLY A 142 4.25 13.58 -9.18
C GLY A 142 5.67 14.10 -9.21
N SER A 143 6.65 13.19 -9.16
CA SER A 143 8.07 13.55 -9.23
C SER A 143 8.38 14.06 -10.64
N SER A 144 8.60 15.37 -10.75
CA SER A 144 8.76 16.17 -11.98
C SER A 144 10.06 15.90 -12.76
N HIS A 145 10.58 14.67 -12.79
CA HIS A 145 11.88 14.37 -13.40
C HIS A 145 11.77 13.22 -14.41
N SER A 146 11.31 13.55 -15.62
CA SER A 146 11.90 13.10 -16.90
C SER A 146 11.04 13.59 -18.07
N SER A 147 11.71 14.16 -19.07
CA SER A 147 11.13 14.69 -20.29
C SER A 147 10.59 13.56 -21.18
N ILE A 148 9.32 13.19 -21.01
CA ILE A 148 8.59 12.33 -21.96
C ILE A 148 7.20 12.92 -22.19
N SER A 149 6.88 13.09 -23.47
CA SER A 149 5.59 13.41 -24.09
C SER A 149 4.38 13.59 -23.18
N SER A 150 3.71 14.73 -23.35
CA SER A 150 2.45 15.19 -22.74
C SER A 150 1.22 14.27 -22.90
N SER A 151 1.41 13.04 -23.37
CA SER A 151 0.37 12.01 -23.53
C SER A 151 0.34 10.95 -22.41
N ILE A 152 1.30 10.97 -21.47
CA ILE A 152 1.52 9.87 -20.49
C ILE A 152 1.46 10.35 -19.01
N PHE A 153 0.99 11.57 -18.75
CA PHE A 153 0.88 12.07 -17.37
C PHE A 153 -0.37 11.54 -16.65
N PHE A 154 -0.19 10.51 -15.83
CA PHE A 154 -1.20 10.08 -14.86
C PHE A 154 -0.63 9.94 -13.44
N ASP A 155 -0.91 11.00 -12.69
CA ASP A 155 -0.71 11.24 -11.27
C ASP A 155 -1.74 10.42 -10.46
N ILE A 156 -1.38 9.91 -9.29
CA ILE A 156 -2.33 9.34 -8.31
C ILE A 156 -3.48 10.35 -8.04
N ARG A 157 -3.26 11.65 -8.24
CA ARG A 157 -4.28 12.71 -8.14
C ARG A 157 -5.35 12.72 -9.23
N LYS A 158 -5.17 12.08 -10.40
CA LYS A 158 -6.27 11.93 -11.38
C LYS A 158 -7.22 10.77 -11.03
N ILE A 159 -6.94 10.03 -9.98
CA ILE A 159 -7.85 9.00 -9.47
C ILE A 159 -9.08 9.62 -8.77
N SER A 160 -9.02 10.91 -8.40
CA SER A 160 -10.15 11.67 -7.86
C SER A 160 -10.42 12.96 -8.64
N ARG A 161 -11.23 12.87 -9.71
CA ARG A 161 -12.16 13.98 -10.04
C ARG A 161 -13.54 13.62 -9.49
N ALA A 162 -13.64 13.56 -8.16
CA ALA A 162 -14.93 13.64 -7.46
C ALA A 162 -14.84 14.12 -6.00
N SER A 163 -13.68 14.05 -5.32
CA SER A 163 -13.65 14.20 -3.85
C SER A 163 -13.05 15.51 -3.31
N TRP A 164 -13.26 16.64 -3.99
CA TRP A 164 -13.07 17.97 -3.37
C TRP A 164 -14.33 18.50 -2.66
N LEU A 165 -15.44 17.75 -2.70
CA LEU A 165 -16.69 18.13 -2.01
C LEU A 165 -16.93 17.45 -0.66
N TRP A 166 -16.13 16.44 -0.26
CA TRP A 166 -16.40 15.69 0.98
C TRP A 166 -15.71 16.25 2.24
N SER A 167 -14.57 16.93 2.12
CA SER A 167 -13.80 17.38 3.29
C SER A 167 -14.43 18.55 4.06
N SER A 168 -15.38 19.27 3.49
CA SER A 168 -16.13 20.32 4.19
C SER A 168 -17.39 19.80 4.92
N HIS A 169 -17.87 18.61 4.57
CA HIS A 169 -19.13 18.07 5.12
C HIS A 169 -18.94 17.31 6.44
N LEU A 170 -17.77 16.71 6.67
CA LEU A 170 -17.48 15.97 7.91
C LEU A 170 -17.01 16.86 9.07
N ARG A 171 -16.55 18.09 8.81
CA ARG A 171 -16.23 19.05 9.88
C ARG A 171 -17.48 19.70 10.49
N LYS A 172 -18.54 19.91 9.71
CA LYS A 172 -19.81 20.51 10.19
C LYS A 172 -20.73 19.56 10.98
N LYS A 173 -20.62 18.25 10.82
CA LYS A 173 -21.47 17.29 11.56
C LYS A 173 -21.00 17.02 12.99
N ARG A 174 -19.75 17.34 13.33
CA ARG A 174 -19.22 17.17 14.69
C ARG A 174 -19.55 18.34 15.64
N GLU A 175 -19.90 19.50 15.09
CA GLU A 175 -20.29 20.70 15.85
C GLU A 175 -21.81 20.80 16.15
N ARG A 176 -22.63 19.90 15.60
CA ARG A 176 -24.11 19.95 15.73
C ARG A 176 -24.73 18.86 16.61
N MET A 177 -23.94 18.09 17.37
CA MET A 177 -24.52 17.15 18.34
C MET A 177 -24.86 17.86 19.66
N PRO A 178 -26.13 17.85 20.11
CA PRO A 178 -26.47 18.38 21.42
C PRO A 178 -25.90 17.50 22.54
N PRO A 179 -25.57 18.06 23.71
CA PRO A 179 -24.98 17.30 24.81
C PRO A 179 -25.94 16.22 25.33
N ARG A 180 -25.39 15.04 25.59
CA ARG A 180 -26.11 13.86 26.09
C ARG A 180 -26.70 14.17 27.48
N LYS A 181 -28.04 14.19 27.60
CA LYS A 181 -28.75 14.40 28.87
C LYS A 181 -28.43 13.27 29.85
N LYS A 182 -27.96 13.60 31.06
CA LYS A 182 -27.77 12.66 32.17
C LYS A 182 -29.14 12.40 32.83
N ASN A 183 -29.61 11.15 32.80
CA ASN A 183 -30.82 10.75 33.52
C ASN A 183 -30.51 10.59 35.03
N ARG A 184 -31.11 11.47 35.86
CA ARG A 184 -31.20 11.31 37.32
C ARG A 184 -32.33 10.32 37.62
N ARG A 185 -32.02 9.16 38.20
CA ARG A 185 -33.00 8.25 38.81
C ARG A 185 -33.66 8.96 40.00
N LYS A 186 -34.99 9.02 40.04
CA LYS A 186 -35.77 9.44 41.21
C LYS A 186 -36.29 8.19 41.93
N ASN A 187 -35.99 8.08 43.22
CA ASN A 187 -36.59 7.11 44.13
C ASN A 187 -38.07 7.45 44.38
N PRO A 188 -38.99 6.48 44.42
CA PRO A 188 -40.33 6.70 44.93
C PRO A 188 -40.38 6.60 46.45
N LYS A 189 -40.95 7.62 47.10
CA LYS A 189 -41.39 7.58 48.50
C LYS A 189 -42.92 7.66 48.55
N THR A 190 -43.51 6.77 49.36
CA THR A 190 -44.78 6.89 50.11
C THR A 190 -46.11 6.86 49.33
N PHE A 191 -47.28 6.48 49.88
CA PHE A 191 -47.78 6.40 51.28
C PHE A 191 -48.96 5.38 51.38
N ILE A 192 -49.31 5.08 52.63
CA ILE A 192 -50.37 4.23 53.19
C ILE A 192 -51.79 4.61 52.77
N MET A 193 -52.70 3.62 52.77
CA MET A 193 -54.13 3.78 53.12
C MET A 193 -54.50 2.69 54.12
#